data_AF-A0A382J063-F1
#
_entry.id   AF-A0A382J063-F1
#
_cell.length_a   1.000
_cell.length_b   1.000
_cell.length_c   1.000
_cell.angle_alpha   90.00
_cell.angle_beta   90.00
_cell.angle_gamma   90.00
#
_symmetry.space_group_name_H-M   'P 1'
#
loop_
_entity.id
_entity.type
_entity.pdbx_description
1 polymer ?
#
loop_
_entity_poly.entity_id
_entity_poly.type
_entity_poly.pdbx_seq_one_letter_code
_entity_poly.pdbx_strand_id
1 'polypeptide(L)'
;MKISSSLTKALNGQIAMEYNAVSSYLAAASWCEVTGYDGAASFFYVQAEEEHQHMLKFVHFLNGQGVAAVIPATKQPSKTFKSIESICKTALKNEQGVTKAINKMVDIAQKD
;
A
#
# COMPACT_ATOMS: atom_id res chain seq x y z
N MET A 1 19.10 -2.18 -18.88
CA MET A 1 19.69 -2.89 -17.72
C MET A 1 18.64 -3.91 -17.28
N LYS A 2 18.97 -5.20 -17.16
CA LYS A 2 17.94 -6.21 -16.83
C LYS A 2 17.80 -6.27 -15.31
N ILE A 3 16.61 -5.95 -14.80
CA ILE A 3 16.33 -6.01 -13.36
C ILE A 3 16.42 -7.46 -12.87
N SER A 4 16.98 -7.67 -11.67
CA SER A 4 17.14 -9.02 -11.11
C SER A 4 15.78 -9.66 -10.77
N SER A 5 15.75 -10.99 -10.67
CA SER A 5 14.55 -11.71 -10.25
C SER A 5 14.19 -11.44 -8.79
N SER A 6 15.18 -11.26 -7.93
CA SER A 6 15.03 -10.85 -6.52
C SER A 6 14.34 -9.49 -6.41
N LEU A 7 14.83 -8.49 -7.13
CA LEU A 7 14.27 -7.13 -7.11
C LEU A 7 12.89 -7.09 -7.76
N THR A 8 12.67 -7.82 -8.86
CA THR A 8 11.33 -7.96 -9.48
C THR A 8 10.30 -8.53 -8.50
N LYS A 9 10.69 -9.55 -7.73
CA LYS A 9 9.81 -10.14 -6.71
C LYS A 9 9.52 -9.16 -5.57
N ALA A 10 10.51 -8.41 -5.13
CA ALA A 10 10.33 -7.38 -4.10
C ALA A 10 9.38 -6.26 -4.58
N LEU A 11 9.53 -5.78 -5.81
CA LEU A 11 8.68 -4.75 -6.41
C LEU A 11 7.21 -5.21 -6.55
N ASN A 12 6.98 -6.43 -7.02
CA ASN A 12 5.62 -6.99 -7.06
C ASN A 12 5.04 -7.21 -5.65
N GLY A 13 5.89 -7.55 -4.68
CA GLY A 13 5.51 -7.58 -3.27
C GLY A 13 5.08 -6.21 -2.75
N GLN A 14 5.79 -5.15 -3.16
CA GLN A 14 5.44 -3.78 -2.80
C GLN A 14 4.10 -3.35 -3.41
N ILE A 15 3.85 -3.65 -4.69
CA ILE A 15 2.54 -3.41 -5.34
C ILE A 15 1.40 -4.05 -4.52
N ALA A 16 1.60 -5.27 -4.02
CA ALA A 16 0.63 -5.92 -3.15
C ALA A 16 0.41 -5.20 -1.83
N MET A 17 1.48 -4.68 -1.21
CA MET A 17 1.38 -3.92 0.04
C MET A 17 0.60 -2.62 -0.17
N GLU A 18 0.94 -1.85 -1.20
CA GLU A 18 0.23 -0.59 -1.51
C GLU A 18 -1.24 -0.85 -1.83
N TYR A 19 -1.55 -1.87 -2.64
CA TYR A 19 -2.94 -2.14 -3.00
C TYR A 19 -3.80 -2.60 -1.80
N ASN A 20 -3.21 -3.35 -0.87
CA ASN A 20 -3.87 -3.68 0.39
C ASN A 20 -4.06 -2.44 1.28
N ALA A 21 -3.13 -1.48 1.24
CA ALA A 21 -3.24 -0.22 1.96
C ALA A 21 -4.37 0.66 1.39
N VAL A 22 -4.48 0.80 0.06
CA VAL A 22 -5.63 1.43 -0.63
C VAL A 22 -6.95 0.87 -0.11
N SER A 23 -7.08 -0.47 -0.15
CA SER A 23 -8.31 -1.15 0.28
C SER A 23 -8.60 -0.93 1.78
N SER A 24 -7.57 -0.91 2.61
CA SER A 24 -7.70 -0.72 4.06
C SER A 24 -8.10 0.71 4.41
N TYR A 25 -7.49 1.71 3.77
CA TYR A 25 -7.83 3.12 3.98
C TYR A 25 -9.22 3.44 3.43
N LEU A 26 -9.62 2.86 2.30
CA LEU A 26 -10.97 3.02 1.77
C LEU A 26 -12.04 2.47 2.74
N ALA A 27 -11.80 1.31 3.36
CA ALA A 27 -12.70 0.74 4.36
C ALA A 27 -12.77 1.61 5.63
N ALA A 28 -11.63 2.15 6.08
CA ALA A 28 -11.58 3.06 7.22
C ALA A 28 -12.33 4.37 6.93
N ALA A 29 -12.12 4.96 5.74
CA ALA A 29 -12.79 6.18 5.29
C ALA A 29 -14.30 6.00 5.27
N SER A 30 -14.78 4.91 4.65
CA SER A 30 -16.20 4.58 4.58
C SER A 30 -16.81 4.39 5.98
N TRP A 31 -16.12 3.73 6.90
CA TRP A 31 -16.59 3.60 8.28
C TRP A 31 -16.65 4.95 9.00
N CYS A 32 -15.64 5.80 8.84
CA CYS A 32 -15.61 7.14 9.41
C CYS A 32 -16.77 8.00 8.90
N GLU A 33 -17.06 7.95 7.60
CA GLU A 33 -18.16 8.71 6.98
C GLU A 33 -19.52 8.30 7.56
N VAL A 34 -19.80 7.00 7.65
CA VAL A 34 -21.06 6.49 8.21
C VAL A 34 -21.19 6.76 9.72
N THR A 35 -20.06 6.85 10.44
CA THR A 35 -20.06 7.08 11.90
C THR A 35 -20.06 8.58 12.26
N GLY A 36 -19.97 9.48 11.28
CA GLY A 36 -20.00 10.94 11.49
C GLY A 36 -18.64 11.57 11.82
N TYR A 37 -17.55 10.93 11.42
CA TYR A 37 -16.18 11.43 11.59
C TYR A 37 -15.63 12.05 10.29
N ASP A 38 -16.30 13.08 9.78
CA ASP A 38 -16.08 13.61 8.42
C ASP A 38 -14.62 13.99 8.14
N GLY A 39 -13.93 14.63 9.09
CA GLY A 39 -12.53 15.00 8.94
C GLY A 39 -11.60 13.77 8.80
N ALA A 40 -11.88 12.71 9.56
CA ALA A 40 -11.13 11.46 9.46
C ALA A 40 -11.48 10.70 8.16
N ALA A 41 -12.74 10.73 7.73
CA ALA A 41 -13.16 10.16 6.46
C ALA A 41 -12.39 10.80 5.30
N SER A 42 -12.39 12.14 5.23
CA SER A 42 -11.65 12.88 4.21
C SER A 42 -10.15 12.56 4.23
N PHE A 43 -9.55 12.46 5.42
CA PHE A 43 -8.14 12.09 5.56
C PHE A 43 -7.85 10.70 4.99
N PHE A 44 -8.64 9.69 5.34
CA PHE A 44 -8.41 8.32 4.86
C PHE A 44 -8.76 8.13 3.38
N TYR A 45 -9.69 8.90 2.81
CA TYR A 45 -9.90 8.92 1.36
C TYR A 45 -8.67 9.46 0.62
N VAL A 46 -8.08 10.55 1.13
CA VAL A 46 -6.82 11.09 0.57
C VAL A 46 -5.69 10.07 0.70
N GLN A 47 -5.55 9.42 1.86
CA GLN A 47 -4.53 8.39 2.05
C GLN A 47 -4.71 7.20 1.10
N ALA A 48 -5.96 6.75 0.86
CA ALA A 48 -6.22 5.69 -0.10
C ALA A 48 -5.78 6.07 -1.52
N GLU A 49 -5.95 7.33 -1.93
CA GLU A 49 -5.47 7.81 -3.22
C GLU A 49 -3.94 7.90 -3.26
N GLU A 50 -3.29 8.37 -2.18
CA GLU A 50 -1.83 8.40 -2.09
C GLU A 50 -1.21 7.01 -2.26
N GLU A 51 -1.74 5.99 -1.58
CA GLU A 51 -1.24 4.62 -1.74
C GLU A 51 -1.50 4.04 -3.13
N HIS A 52 -2.58 4.47 -3.78
CA HIS A 52 -2.84 4.07 -5.16
C HIS A 52 -1.78 4.69 -6.10
N GLN A 53 -1.41 5.95 -5.87
CA GLN A 53 -0.31 6.58 -6.59
C GLN A 53 1.04 5.91 -6.31
N HIS A 54 1.29 5.44 -5.08
CA HIS A 54 2.48 4.63 -4.77
C HIS A 54 2.49 3.31 -5.56
N MET A 55 1.37 2.58 -5.57
CA MET A 55 1.20 1.35 -6.34
C MET A 55 1.52 1.58 -7.82
N LEU A 56 0.93 2.61 -8.42
CA LEU A 56 1.11 2.93 -9.84
C LEU A 56 2.56 3.27 -10.18
N LYS A 57 3.30 3.96 -9.30
CA LYS A 57 4.73 4.22 -9.52
C LYS A 57 5.53 2.91 -9.69
N PHE A 58 5.28 1.90 -8.85
CA PHE A 58 5.96 0.60 -8.99
C PHE A 58 5.53 -0.17 -10.23
N VAL A 59 4.24 -0.13 -10.57
CA VAL A 59 3.70 -0.74 -11.81
C VAL A 59 4.37 -0.13 -13.04
N HIS A 60 4.38 1.20 -13.14
CA HIS A 60 5.00 1.90 -14.27
C HIS A 60 6.51 1.66 -14.33
N PHE A 61 7.18 1.61 -13.18
CA PHE A 61 8.61 1.32 -13.13
C PHE A 61 8.92 -0.07 -13.72
N LEU A 62 8.23 -1.13 -13.27
CA LEU A 62 8.42 -2.48 -13.80
C LEU A 62 8.13 -2.54 -15.30
N ASN A 63 7.00 -1.98 -15.73
CA ASN A 63 6.61 -1.97 -17.13
C ASN A 63 7.64 -1.21 -18.00
N GLY A 64 8.21 -0.12 -17.49
CA GLY A 64 9.28 0.63 -18.15
C GLY A 64 10.59 -0.16 -18.30
N GLN A 65 10.81 -1.20 -17.49
CA GLN A 65 11.92 -2.15 -17.63
C GLN A 65 11.58 -3.34 -18.55
N GLY A 66 10.42 -3.34 -19.21
CA GLY A 66 9.95 -4.45 -20.05
C GLY A 66 9.48 -5.66 -19.24
N VAL A 67 9.20 -5.49 -17.95
CA VAL A 67 8.68 -6.55 -17.07
C VAL A 67 7.23 -6.23 -16.72
N ALA A 68 6.30 -7.12 -17.06
CA ALA A 68 4.90 -6.93 -16.70
C ALA A 68 4.70 -6.99 -15.18
N ALA A 69 4.20 -5.89 -14.60
CA ALA A 69 3.81 -5.86 -13.20
C ALA A 69 2.63 -6.81 -12.92
N VAL A 70 2.65 -7.48 -11.77
CA VAL A 70 1.58 -8.37 -11.33
C VAL A 70 0.66 -7.60 -10.40
N ILE A 71 -0.60 -7.44 -10.78
CA ILE A 71 -1.63 -6.85 -9.93
C ILE A 71 -2.28 -7.97 -9.11
N PRO A 72 -2.06 -8.02 -7.78
CA PRO A 72 -2.55 -9.11 -6.95
C PRO A 72 -4.01 -8.88 -6.56
N ALA A 73 -4.69 -9.97 -6.15
CA ALA A 73 -5.93 -9.84 -5.41
C ALA A 73 -5.67 -9.19 -4.03
N THR A 74 -6.58 -8.32 -3.58
CA THR A 74 -6.54 -7.76 -2.24
C THR A 74 -7.29 -8.65 -1.26
N LYS A 75 -6.83 -8.66 -0.01
CA LYS A 75 -7.62 -9.27 1.06
C LYS A 75 -8.79 -8.35 1.38
N GLN A 76 -9.94 -8.93 1.70
CA GLN A 76 -11.08 -8.17 2.20
C GLN A 76 -10.63 -7.36 3.44
N PRO A 77 -10.70 -6.01 3.40
CA PRO A 77 -10.38 -5.19 4.57
C PRO A 77 -11.40 -5.39 5.69
N SER A 78 -11.06 -4.95 6.90
CA SER A 78 -11.95 -5.05 8.06
C SER A 78 -13.29 -4.35 7.76
N LYS A 79 -14.40 -5.02 8.12
CA LYS A 79 -15.75 -4.47 7.98
C LYS A 79 -16.18 -3.62 9.17
N THR A 80 -15.49 -3.76 10.29
CA THR A 80 -15.84 -3.11 11.56
C THR A 80 -14.61 -2.53 12.21
N PHE A 81 -14.74 -1.34 12.80
CA PHE A 81 -13.68 -0.67 13.52
C PHE A 81 -14.20 -0.26 14.91
N LYS A 82 -13.33 -0.29 15.91
CA LYS A 82 -13.70 0.01 17.31
C LYS A 82 -13.67 1.51 17.58
N SER A 83 -12.70 2.20 16.99
CA SER A 83 -12.46 3.64 17.15
C SER A 83 -11.49 4.14 16.07
N ILE A 84 -11.43 5.46 15.86
CA ILE A 84 -10.39 6.09 15.04
C ILE A 84 -9.00 5.72 15.56
N GLU A 85 -8.78 5.70 16.87
CA GLU A 85 -7.50 5.28 17.46
C GLU A 85 -7.10 3.87 17.01
N SER A 86 -8.06 2.93 16.94
CA SER A 86 -7.79 1.57 16.46
C SER A 86 -7.38 1.55 14.99
N ILE A 87 -8.01 2.40 14.15
CA ILE A 87 -7.65 2.57 12.73
C ILE A 87 -6.23 3.13 12.63
N CYS A 88 -5.93 4.22 13.34
CA CYS A 88 -4.62 4.86 13.30
C CYS A 88 -3.49 3.93 13.76
N LYS A 89 -3.71 3.09 14.79
CA LYS A 89 -2.74 2.09 15.23
C LYS A 89 -2.48 1.03 14.16
N THR A 90 -3.52 0.57 13.46
CA THR A 90 -3.38 -0.37 12.34
C THR A 90 -2.65 0.28 11.16
N ALA A 91 -3.03 1.51 10.79
CA ALA A 91 -2.36 2.29 9.76
C ALA A 91 -0.86 2.45 10.04
N LEU A 92 -0.51 2.95 11.24
CA LEU A 92 0.89 3.11 11.65
C LEU A 92 1.70 1.82 11.55
N LYS A 93 1.12 0.69 11.98
CA LYS A 93 1.78 -0.62 11.87
C LYS A 93 2.01 -1.02 10.42
N ASN A 94 1.05 -0.75 9.53
CA ASN A 94 1.17 -1.02 8.11
C ASN A 94 2.27 -0.14 7.48
N GLU A 95 2.28 1.15 7.77
CA GLU A 95 3.30 2.09 7.26
C GLU A 95 4.72 1.73 7.71
N GLN A 96 4.88 1.30 8.96
CA GLN A 96 6.16 0.74 9.43
C GLN A 96 6.56 -0.53 8.67
N GLY A 97 5.59 -1.35 8.26
CA GLY A 97 5.80 -2.52 7.41
C GLY A 97 6.25 -2.15 6.00
N VAL A 98 5.56 -1.19 5.37
CA VAL A 98 5.89 -0.61 4.06
C VAL A 98 7.31 -0.04 4.09
N THR A 99 7.64 0.75 5.11
CA THR A 99 8.98 1.34 5.28
C THR A 99 10.08 0.27 5.34
N LYS A 100 9.86 -0.80 6.10
CA LYS A 100 10.81 -1.93 6.17
C LYS A 100 10.95 -2.66 4.83
N ALA A 101 9.85 -2.80 4.09
CA ALA A 101 9.88 -3.42 2.77
C ALA A 101 10.67 -2.58 1.76
N ILE A 102 10.50 -1.25 1.77
CA ILE A 102 11.29 -0.32 0.97
C ILE A 102 12.78 -0.41 1.31
N ASN A 103 13.15 -0.34 2.60
CA ASN A 103 14.56 -0.44 3.00
C ASN A 103 15.19 -1.76 2.53
N LYS A 104 14.47 -2.88 2.70
CA LYS A 104 14.92 -4.18 2.20
C LYS A 104 15.07 -4.21 0.67
N MET A 105 14.20 -3.51 -0.05
CA MET A 105 14.27 -3.42 -1.51
C MET A 105 15.49 -2.62 -1.96
N VAL A 106 15.82 -1.54 -1.25
CA VAL A 106 17.06 -0.77 -1.45
C VAL A 106 18.28 -1.65 -1.20
N ASP A 107 18.29 -2.44 -0.13
CA ASP A 107 19.39 -3.37 0.16
C ASP A 107 19.58 -4.43 -0.93
N ILE A 108 18.50 -4.90 -1.55
CA ILE A 108 18.56 -5.83 -2.68
C ILE A 108 19.18 -5.13 -3.89
N ALA A 109 18.69 -3.93 -4.22
CA ALA A 109 19.17 -3.16 -5.36
C ALA A 109 20.65 -2.75 -5.25
N GLN A 110 21.18 -2.56 -4.04
CA GLN A 110 22.60 -2.26 -3.81
C GLN A 110 23.53 -3.48 -3.94
N LYS A 111 22.98 -4.69 -3.82
CA LYS A 111 23.74 -5.95 -3.90
C LYS A 111 23.71 -6.57 -5.29
N ASP A 112 22.76 -6.16 -6.11
CA ASP A 112 22.62 -6.55 -7.51
C ASP A 112 23.52 -5.71 -8.43
#